data_AF-A0A8C4T8J4-F1
#
_entry.id   AF-A0A8C4T8J4-F1
#
_cell.length_a   1.000
_cell.length_b   1.000
_cell.length_c   1.000
_cell.angle_alpha   90.00
_cell.angle_beta   90.00
_cell.angle_gamma   90.00
#
_symmetry.space_group_name_H-M   'P 1'
#
loop_
_entity.id
_entity.type
_entity.pdbx_description
1 polymer ?
#
loop_
_entity_poly.entity_id
_entity_poly.type
_entity_poly.pdbx_seq_one_letter_code
_entity_poly.pdbx_strand_id
1 'polypeptide(L)'
;MGKNRKIKAVDPFYQGPRKEQILRKQETKTEKVKVEDDFDRIPFRLREIMKSQEKMKSKLIKKKKKLTGARDVVSKKGSVNKDLKLQTNIPVPHFQQRKNESEKAFVRRMNREVQHVVFLSKNQLDRAPEKEVPEERGKSEKKKEHDRMRLNRLFKKKEKRREQKAEKEMFSDNVHFGEVVMAPPSLTAKPRNSQTKTQGSTKGLLLSSLLGSGPVSHADVTKPSLARQRIVQEERDRVVKAYRDLKKLKQERLDSMEASVGRLLNPS
;
A
#
# COMPACT_ATOMS: atom_id res chain seq x y z
N MET A 1 4.08 -8.95 -9.82
CA MET A 1 3.23 -9.82 -10.67
C MET A 1 3.70 -9.70 -12.12
N GLY A 2 4.73 -10.47 -12.50
CA GLY A 2 5.29 -10.45 -13.86
C GLY A 2 4.47 -11.34 -14.79
N LYS A 3 4.10 -10.84 -15.97
CA LYS A 3 3.36 -11.59 -16.99
C LYS A 3 4.35 -12.44 -17.80
N ASN A 4 4.31 -13.75 -17.62
CA ASN A 4 5.12 -14.70 -18.39
C ASN A 4 4.64 -14.74 -19.86
N ARG A 5 5.50 -14.35 -20.80
CA ARG A 5 5.26 -14.58 -22.23
C ARG A 5 5.71 -16.00 -22.55
N LYS A 6 4.77 -16.86 -22.96
CA LYS A 6 5.07 -18.20 -23.46
C LYS A 6 5.71 -18.06 -24.85
N ILE A 7 7.02 -18.31 -24.94
CA ILE A 7 7.69 -18.46 -26.23
C ILE A 7 7.26 -19.83 -26.75
N LYS A 8 6.57 -19.87 -27.90
CA LYS A 8 6.29 -21.14 -28.57
C LYS A 8 7.60 -21.69 -29.12
N ALA A 9 7.89 -22.95 -28.85
CA ALA A 9 9.07 -23.61 -29.37
C ALA A 9 9.04 -23.57 -30.90
N VAL A 10 10.01 -22.87 -31.48
CA VAL A 10 10.37 -23.04 -32.89
C VAL A 10 11.35 -24.20 -32.90
N ASP A 11 11.07 -25.21 -33.71
CA ASP A 11 11.91 -26.40 -33.86
C ASP A 11 13.32 -25.98 -34.31
N PRO A 12 14.37 -26.23 -33.50
CA PRO A 12 15.73 -25.79 -33.81
C PRO A 12 16.35 -26.51 -35.02
N PHE A 13 15.72 -27.56 -35.55
CA PHE A 13 16.23 -28.33 -36.68
C PHE A 13 15.53 -28.05 -38.02
N TYR A 14 14.61 -27.07 -38.08
CA TYR A 14 13.91 -26.73 -39.32
C TYR A 14 14.76 -25.86 -40.25
N GLN A 15 15.22 -26.42 -41.37
CA GLN A 15 16.01 -25.74 -42.42
C GLN A 15 15.25 -25.65 -43.76
N GLY A 16 13.96 -25.30 -43.73
CA GLY A 16 13.14 -25.09 -44.93
C GLY A 16 12.81 -23.61 -45.21
N PRO A 17 12.57 -23.20 -46.47
CA PRO A 17 12.14 -21.85 -46.80
C PRO A 17 10.77 -21.54 -46.17
N ARG A 18 10.72 -20.44 -45.43
CA ARG A 18 9.56 -20.00 -44.64
C ARG A 18 8.39 -19.66 -45.57
N LYS A 19 7.29 -20.41 -45.47
CA LYS A 19 6.04 -20.12 -46.20
C LYS A 19 5.39 -18.84 -45.65
N GLU A 20 5.52 -17.73 -46.38
CA GLU A 20 4.67 -16.55 -46.21
C GLU A 20 3.29 -16.85 -46.79
N GLN A 21 2.29 -17.00 -45.91
CA GLN A 21 0.90 -17.15 -46.33
C GLN A 21 0.30 -15.77 -46.65
N ILE A 22 0.31 -15.47 -47.96
CA ILE A 22 -0.80 -14.98 -48.79
C ILE A 22 -1.67 -13.83 -48.22
N LEU A 23 -1.50 -12.67 -48.86
CA LEU A 23 -2.37 -11.49 -48.90
C LEU A 23 -3.77 -11.78 -49.49
N ARG A 24 -4.82 -11.22 -48.88
CA ARG A 24 -6.05 -10.64 -49.50
C ARG A 24 -6.55 -9.55 -48.52
N LYS A 25 -6.95 -8.33 -48.86
CA LYS A 25 -7.45 -7.71 -50.10
C LYS A 25 -7.23 -6.18 -49.99
N GLN A 26 -7.02 -5.51 -51.12
CA GLN A 26 -6.67 -4.08 -51.25
C GLN A 26 -7.84 -3.14 -50.92
N GLU A 27 -7.57 -1.95 -50.35
CA GLU A 27 -8.18 -0.68 -50.76
C GLU A 27 -7.18 0.48 -50.62
N THR A 28 -7.24 1.37 -51.61
CA THR A 28 -6.35 2.49 -51.96
C THR A 28 -6.04 3.48 -50.83
N LYS A 29 -4.77 3.95 -50.72
CA LYS A 29 -4.43 5.33 -50.33
C LYS A 29 -2.92 5.62 -50.44
N THR A 30 -2.61 6.50 -51.40
CA THR A 30 -1.50 7.46 -51.46
C THR A 30 -0.11 7.01 -51.00
N GLU A 31 0.81 6.95 -51.96
CA GLU A 31 2.26 6.87 -51.74
C GLU A 31 2.71 8.01 -50.82
N LYS A 32 2.91 7.69 -49.54
CA LYS A 32 3.68 8.55 -48.65
C LYS A 32 5.14 8.26 -48.92
N VAL A 33 5.82 9.23 -49.53
CA VAL A 33 7.28 9.36 -49.46
C VAL A 33 7.68 9.09 -48.02
N LYS A 34 8.43 8.00 -47.80
CA LYS A 34 9.02 7.71 -46.49
C LYS A 34 10.07 8.78 -46.28
N VAL A 35 9.69 9.88 -45.65
CA VAL A 35 10.63 10.81 -45.05
C VAL A 35 11.39 9.97 -44.03
N GLU A 36 12.65 9.64 -44.32
CA GLU A 36 13.53 9.00 -43.36
C GLU A 36 13.51 9.88 -42.11
N ASP A 37 13.02 9.34 -40.99
CA ASP A 37 13.03 10.07 -39.73
C ASP A 37 14.50 10.29 -39.35
N ASP A 38 15.01 11.53 -39.53
CA ASP A 38 16.39 11.95 -39.19
C ASP A 38 16.81 11.54 -37.77
N PHE A 39 15.83 11.27 -36.91
CA PHE A 39 16.00 10.72 -35.58
C PHE A 39 16.73 9.38 -35.54
N ASP A 40 16.68 8.58 -36.60
CA ASP A 40 17.30 7.26 -36.63
C ASP A 40 18.82 7.28 -36.77
N ARG A 41 19.38 8.38 -37.31
CA ARG A 41 20.82 8.63 -37.41
C ARG A 41 21.43 9.17 -36.11
N ILE A 42 20.61 9.68 -35.19
CA ILE A 42 21.05 10.30 -33.94
C ILE A 42 21.18 9.24 -32.83
N PRO A 43 22.22 9.30 -31.97
CA PRO A 43 22.40 8.40 -30.83
C PRO A 43 21.15 8.31 -29.95
N PHE A 44 20.85 7.09 -29.49
CA PHE A 44 19.62 6.76 -28.76
C PHE A 44 19.31 7.71 -27.60
N ARG A 45 20.33 8.09 -26.83
CA ARG A 45 20.15 8.96 -25.65
C ARG A 45 19.69 10.37 -26.04
N LEU A 46 20.25 10.90 -27.12
CA LEU A 46 19.87 12.23 -27.63
C LEU A 46 18.48 12.18 -28.28
N ARG A 47 18.15 11.09 -29.00
CA ARG A 47 16.79 10.82 -29.52
C ARG A 47 15.74 10.82 -28.40
N GLU A 48 16.05 10.19 -27.27
CA GLU A 48 15.17 10.12 -26.11
C GLU A 48 14.96 11.49 -25.46
N ILE A 49 16.03 12.28 -25.33
CA ILE A 49 15.98 13.65 -24.78
C ILE A 49 15.15 14.57 -25.68
N MET A 50 15.38 14.56 -26.99
CA MET A 50 14.61 15.37 -27.95
C MET A 50 13.13 14.99 -27.94
N LYS A 51 12.80 13.70 -27.98
CA LYS A 51 11.41 13.22 -27.84
C LYS A 51 10.76 13.65 -26.52
N SER A 52 11.51 13.69 -25.43
CA SER A 52 11.02 14.18 -24.13
C SER A 52 10.73 15.68 -24.18
N GLN A 53 11.66 16.47 -24.74
CA GLN A 53 11.49 17.93 -24.86
C GLN A 53 10.30 18.30 -25.76
N GLU A 54 10.09 17.61 -26.88
CA GLU A 54 8.93 17.80 -27.76
C GLU A 54 7.61 17.45 -27.07
N LYS A 55 7.59 16.35 -26.30
CA LYS A 55 6.43 15.99 -25.47
C LYS A 55 6.14 17.08 -24.42
N MET A 56 7.15 17.74 -23.87
CA MET A 56 6.96 18.84 -22.93
C MET A 56 6.47 20.11 -23.62
N LYS A 57 7.04 20.49 -24.78
CA LYS A 57 6.60 21.64 -25.58
C LYS A 57 5.16 21.47 -26.07
N SER A 58 4.79 20.31 -26.61
CA SER A 58 3.42 20.03 -27.07
C SER A 58 2.39 20.06 -25.92
N LYS A 59 2.75 19.62 -24.71
CA LYS A 59 1.91 19.76 -23.51
C LYS A 59 1.67 21.23 -23.15
N LEU A 60 2.67 22.09 -23.28
CA LEU A 60 2.53 23.54 -23.05
C LEU A 60 1.62 24.19 -24.11
N ILE A 61 1.76 23.81 -25.38
CA ILE A 61 0.92 24.32 -26.48
C ILE A 61 -0.55 23.88 -26.30
N LYS A 62 -0.80 22.63 -25.88
CA LYS A 62 -2.16 22.14 -25.57
C LYS A 62 -2.79 22.87 -24.39
N LYS A 63 -2.00 23.34 -23.41
CA LYS A 63 -2.49 24.19 -22.31
C LYS A 63 -2.86 25.59 -22.81
N LYS A 64 -2.05 26.20 -23.68
CA LYS A 64 -2.37 27.52 -24.28
C LYS A 64 -3.64 27.48 -25.16
N LYS A 65 -3.83 26.45 -26.00
CA LYS A 65 -5.05 26.32 -26.82
C LYS A 65 -6.34 26.14 -25.99
N LYS A 66 -6.27 25.54 -24.80
CA LYS A 66 -7.42 25.44 -23.87
C LYS A 66 -7.78 26.77 -23.19
N LEU A 67 -6.85 27.73 -23.14
CA LEU A 67 -7.09 29.06 -22.55
C LEU A 67 -7.63 30.05 -23.59
N THR A 68 -7.33 29.87 -24.88
CA THR A 68 -7.77 30.76 -25.97
C THR A 68 -9.06 30.31 -26.68
N GLY A 69 -9.49 29.06 -26.50
CA GLY A 69 -10.69 28.49 -27.13
C GLY A 69 -11.96 28.48 -26.25
N ALA A 70 -11.99 29.26 -25.17
CA ALA A 70 -13.09 29.29 -24.20
C ALA A 70 -14.06 30.48 -24.40
N ARG A 71 -14.24 30.92 -25.64
CA ARG A 71 -15.40 31.72 -26.05
C ARG A 71 -16.09 30.91 -27.13
N ASP A 72 -17.34 30.56 -26.85
CA ASP A 72 -18.30 29.86 -27.67
C ASP A 72 -18.49 28.35 -27.41
N VAL A 73 -19.78 28.03 -27.33
CA VAL A 73 -20.43 26.72 -27.19
C VAL A 73 -20.62 26.20 -25.76
N VAL A 74 -21.75 26.67 -25.23
CA VAL A 74 -22.64 26.02 -24.26
C VAL A 74 -22.70 24.49 -24.41
N SER A 75 -22.77 23.84 -23.23
CA SER A 75 -23.25 22.48 -22.94
C SER A 75 -22.28 21.29 -22.91
N LYS A 76 -22.23 20.72 -21.70
CA LYS A 76 -22.09 19.30 -21.34
C LYS A 76 -20.81 18.58 -21.77
N LYS A 77 -19.86 18.50 -20.83
CA LYS A 77 -19.49 17.25 -20.12
C LYS A 77 -18.25 17.45 -19.23
N GLY A 78 -18.38 17.08 -17.95
CA GLY A 78 -17.28 16.61 -17.11
C GLY A 78 -16.27 17.65 -16.61
N SER A 79 -16.60 18.34 -15.52
CA SER A 79 -15.61 19.04 -14.69
C SER A 79 -15.76 18.56 -13.24
N VAL A 80 -15.20 17.37 -12.98
CA VAL A 80 -15.19 16.65 -11.69
C VAL A 80 -14.74 17.52 -10.50
N ASN A 81 -14.03 18.62 -10.74
CA ASN A 81 -13.54 19.54 -9.70
C ASN A 81 -14.51 20.69 -9.33
N LYS A 82 -15.56 20.94 -10.12
CA LYS A 82 -16.62 21.90 -9.73
C LYS A 82 -17.68 21.23 -8.86
N ASP A 83 -17.89 19.93 -9.07
CA ASP A 83 -18.93 19.14 -8.39
C ASP A 83 -18.65 18.98 -6.88
N LEU A 84 -17.38 18.89 -6.47
CA LEU A 84 -17.00 18.79 -5.05
C LEU A 84 -17.31 20.06 -4.23
N LYS A 85 -17.24 21.26 -4.84
CA LYS A 85 -17.65 22.51 -4.18
C LYS A 85 -19.16 22.72 -4.18
N LEU A 86 -19.88 22.05 -5.09
CA LEU A 86 -21.34 22.05 -5.16
C LEU A 86 -21.95 21.02 -4.20
N GLN A 87 -21.21 20.00 -3.77
CA GLN A 87 -21.67 19.04 -2.76
C GLN A 87 -21.97 19.69 -1.40
N THR A 88 -21.37 20.84 -1.09
CA THR A 88 -21.53 21.50 0.21
C THR A 88 -22.51 22.67 0.22
N ASN A 89 -22.90 23.21 -0.94
CA ASN A 89 -23.81 24.35 -1.03
C ASN A 89 -25.03 23.97 -1.89
N ILE A 90 -26.17 23.75 -1.26
CA ILE A 90 -27.44 23.49 -1.96
C ILE A 90 -27.89 24.79 -2.63
N PRO A 91 -28.10 24.80 -3.95
CA PRO A 91 -28.61 25.99 -4.63
C PRO A 91 -30.05 26.26 -4.18
N VAL A 92 -30.33 27.50 -3.76
CA VAL A 92 -31.68 27.95 -3.42
C VAL A 92 -32.43 28.29 -4.71
N PRO A 93 -33.51 27.57 -5.06
CA PRO A 93 -34.28 27.88 -6.27
C PRO A 93 -35.08 29.16 -6.09
N HIS A 94 -35.04 30.05 -7.08
CA HIS A 94 -35.92 31.23 -7.13
C HIS A 94 -37.19 30.88 -7.92
N PHE A 95 -38.35 30.94 -7.27
CA PHE A 95 -39.62 30.55 -7.89
C PHE A 95 -40.37 31.77 -8.42
N GLN A 96 -40.55 31.82 -9.74
CA GLN A 96 -41.48 32.73 -10.41
C GLN A 96 -42.37 31.93 -11.37
N GLN A 97 -43.65 32.31 -11.50
CA GLN A 97 -44.58 31.69 -12.45
C GLN A 97 -44.14 32.03 -13.88
N ARG A 98 -44.12 31.02 -14.76
CA ARG A 98 -43.75 31.25 -16.17
C ARG A 98 -44.94 31.81 -16.94
N LYS A 99 -44.66 32.55 -18.03
CA LYS A 99 -45.67 33.22 -18.88
C LYS A 99 -46.84 32.31 -19.34
N ASN A 100 -46.57 31.02 -19.58
CA ASN A 100 -47.57 30.06 -20.10
C ASN A 100 -47.85 28.91 -19.11
N GLU A 101 -47.57 29.12 -17.82
CA GLU A 101 -47.75 28.10 -16.79
C GLU A 101 -49.04 28.34 -16.02
N SER A 102 -49.92 27.33 -15.97
CA SER A 102 -51.07 27.40 -15.08
C SER A 102 -50.64 27.38 -13.61
N GLU A 103 -51.40 28.02 -12.74
CA GLU A 103 -51.11 28.10 -11.31
C GLU A 103 -50.86 26.70 -10.69
N LYS A 104 -51.70 25.72 -11.05
CA LYS A 104 -51.54 24.33 -10.62
C LYS A 104 -50.25 23.67 -11.10
N ALA A 105 -49.72 24.06 -12.27
CA ALA A 105 -48.43 23.57 -12.75
C ALA A 105 -47.26 24.25 -12.00
N PHE A 106 -47.37 25.55 -11.72
CA PHE A 106 -46.41 26.29 -10.91
C PHE A 106 -46.26 25.70 -9.51
N VAL A 107 -47.36 25.48 -8.80
CA VAL A 107 -47.36 24.88 -7.45
C VAL A 107 -46.74 23.48 -7.47
N ARG A 108 -47.05 22.67 -8.50
CA ARG A 108 -46.44 21.33 -8.66
C ARG A 108 -44.93 21.40 -8.86
N ARG A 109 -44.43 22.32 -9.70
CA ARG A 109 -42.98 22.52 -9.89
C ARG A 109 -42.32 22.97 -8.58
N MET A 110 -42.91 23.96 -7.92
CA MET A 110 -42.42 24.48 -6.65
C MET A 110 -42.31 23.35 -5.61
N ASN A 111 -43.37 22.56 -5.42
CA ASN A 111 -43.38 21.46 -4.46
C ASN A 111 -42.30 20.40 -4.75
N ARG A 112 -42.09 20.06 -6.03
CA ARG A 112 -41.05 19.10 -6.42
C ARG A 112 -39.63 19.59 -6.09
N GLU A 113 -39.34 20.86 -6.40
CA GLU A 113 -38.04 21.46 -6.13
C GLU A 113 -37.80 21.65 -4.63
N VAL A 114 -38.84 22.05 -3.87
CA VAL A 114 -38.78 22.13 -2.40
C VAL A 114 -38.47 20.76 -1.80
N GLN A 115 -39.17 19.70 -2.23
CA GLN A 115 -38.88 18.33 -1.79
C GLN A 115 -37.45 17.91 -2.11
N HIS A 116 -36.94 18.28 -3.28
CA HIS A 116 -35.57 17.99 -3.69
C HIS A 116 -34.53 18.73 -2.82
N VAL A 117 -34.73 20.02 -2.53
CA VAL A 117 -33.87 20.79 -1.62
C VAL A 117 -33.88 20.21 -0.21
N VAL A 118 -35.05 19.85 0.32
CA VAL A 118 -35.20 19.20 1.63
C VAL A 118 -34.46 17.86 1.65
N PHE A 119 -34.56 17.06 0.58
CA PHE A 119 -33.82 15.81 0.45
C PHE A 119 -32.31 16.04 0.46
N LEU A 120 -31.81 17.01 -0.32
CA LEU A 120 -30.38 17.32 -0.33
C LEU A 120 -29.90 17.80 1.04
N SER A 121 -30.68 18.63 1.73
CA SER A 121 -30.37 19.18 3.06
C SER A 121 -30.26 18.08 4.12
N LYS A 122 -31.17 17.10 4.12
CA LYS A 122 -31.14 15.97 5.05
C LYS A 122 -29.93 15.05 4.86
N ASN A 123 -29.35 15.05 3.66
CA ASN A 123 -28.19 14.22 3.32
C ASN A 123 -26.86 14.99 3.42
N GLN A 124 -26.86 16.22 3.93
CA GLN A 124 -25.62 16.94 4.21
C GLN A 124 -25.03 16.47 5.55
N LEU A 125 -23.70 16.33 5.58
CA LEU A 125 -22.97 16.14 6.84
C LEU A 125 -23.08 17.41 7.67
N ASP A 126 -23.26 17.27 8.99
CA ASP A 126 -23.28 18.40 9.93
C ASP A 126 -22.04 19.27 9.71
N ARG A 127 -22.27 20.47 9.18
CA ARG A 127 -21.22 21.46 8.98
C ARG A 127 -20.94 22.07 10.34
N ALA A 128 -19.81 21.69 10.94
CA ALA A 128 -19.25 22.36 12.11
C ALA A 128 -18.22 23.40 11.63
N PRO A 129 -18.64 24.61 11.20
CA PRO A 129 -17.72 25.63 10.70
C PRO A 129 -16.69 26.08 11.74
N GLU A 130 -16.94 25.84 13.03
CA GLU A 130 -16.04 26.14 14.14
C GLU A 130 -14.98 25.07 14.40
N LYS A 131 -15.13 23.85 13.87
CA LYS A 131 -14.08 22.85 13.91
C LYS A 131 -13.12 23.15 12.77
N GLU A 132 -12.02 23.80 13.10
CA GLU A 132 -10.86 24.04 12.24
C GLU A 132 -10.68 22.88 11.26
N VAL A 133 -11.06 23.11 10.01
CA VAL A 133 -10.57 22.30 8.89
C VAL A 133 -9.06 22.41 8.99
N PRO A 134 -8.30 21.31 9.12
CA PRO A 134 -6.85 21.42 9.11
C PRO A 134 -6.50 22.13 7.81
N GLU A 135 -6.06 23.38 7.93
CA GLU A 135 -5.62 24.17 6.80
C GLU A 135 -4.67 23.29 5.99
N GLU A 136 -4.77 23.35 4.66
CA GLU A 136 -3.90 22.62 3.75
C GLU A 136 -2.44 22.80 4.22
N ARG A 137 -1.91 21.76 4.89
CA ARG A 137 -0.66 21.84 5.65
C ARG A 137 0.40 22.55 4.81
N GLY A 138 0.80 23.74 5.27
CA GLY A 138 1.68 24.62 4.50
C GLY A 138 2.96 23.88 4.08
N LYS A 139 3.58 24.32 2.98
CA LYS A 139 4.82 23.72 2.42
C LYS A 139 5.92 23.49 3.48
N SER A 140 5.92 24.29 4.56
CA SER A 140 6.79 24.18 5.73
C SER A 140 6.56 22.89 6.55
N GLU A 141 5.31 22.52 6.82
CA GLU A 141 5.00 21.31 7.59
C GLU A 141 5.34 20.04 6.82
N LYS A 142 5.07 20.03 5.51
CA LYS A 142 5.44 18.91 4.64
C LYS A 142 6.96 18.70 4.58
N LYS A 143 7.74 19.79 4.64
CA LYS A 143 9.20 19.73 4.74
C LYS A 143 9.65 19.15 6.08
N LYS A 144 9.05 19.60 7.19
CA LYS A 144 9.31 19.05 8.54
C LYS A 144 9.00 17.55 8.61
N GLU A 145 7.90 17.11 8.01
CA GLU A 145 7.54 15.69 7.95
C GLU A 145 8.54 14.88 7.13
N HIS A 146 8.96 15.40 5.98
CA HIS A 146 9.98 14.76 5.15
C HIS A 146 11.32 14.61 5.90
N ASP A 147 11.74 15.64 6.64
CA ASP A 147 12.98 15.59 7.43
C ASP A 147 12.88 14.58 8.59
N ARG A 148 11.73 14.51 9.27
CA ARG A 148 11.44 13.47 10.28
C ARG A 148 11.48 12.06 9.67
N MET A 149 10.87 11.88 8.51
CA MET A 149 10.87 10.60 7.79
C MET A 149 12.29 10.18 7.39
N ARG A 150 13.13 11.13 6.97
CA ARG A 150 14.54 10.89 6.63
C ARG A 150 15.34 10.45 7.84
N LEU A 151 15.17 11.11 9.00
CA LEU A 151 15.81 10.71 10.26
C LEU A 151 15.38 9.30 10.69
N ASN A 152 14.08 9.02 10.67
CA ASN A 152 13.56 7.68 11.00
C ASN A 152 14.15 6.59 10.10
N ARG A 153 14.34 6.87 8.81
CA ARG A 153 14.98 5.93 7.88
C ARG A 153 16.45 5.67 8.23
N LEU A 154 17.18 6.69 8.69
CA LEU A 154 18.57 6.54 9.13
C LEU A 154 18.66 5.69 10.40
N PHE A 155 17.80 5.94 11.39
CA PHE A 155 17.75 5.14 12.62
C PHE A 155 17.44 3.67 12.31
N LYS A 156 16.40 3.40 11.53
CA LYS A 156 16.07 2.03 11.10
C LYS A 156 17.20 1.33 10.34
N LYS A 157 17.93 2.07 9.49
CA LYS A 157 19.10 1.53 8.77
C LYS A 157 20.24 1.20 9.73
N LYS A 158 20.43 1.99 10.78
CA LYS A 158 21.45 1.75 11.81
C LYS A 158 21.09 0.52 12.64
N GLU A 159 19.84 0.38 13.07
CA GLU A 159 19.34 -0.81 13.79
C GLU A 159 19.53 -2.07 12.96
N LYS A 160 19.06 -2.08 11.71
CA LYS A 160 19.25 -3.23 10.80
C LYS A 160 20.72 -3.61 10.63
N ARG A 161 21.63 -2.63 10.57
CA ARG A 161 23.07 -2.89 10.50
C ARG A 161 23.63 -3.47 11.80
N ARG A 162 23.10 -3.07 12.96
CA ARG A 162 23.48 -3.66 14.25
C ARG A 162 22.99 -5.11 14.34
N GLU A 163 21.75 -5.36 13.94
CA GLU A 163 21.18 -6.71 13.87
C GLU A 163 22.00 -7.61 12.96
N GLN A 164 22.33 -7.16 11.75
CA GLN A 164 23.17 -7.92 10.81
C GLN A 164 24.56 -8.23 11.35
N LYS A 165 25.17 -7.31 12.11
CA LYS A 165 26.46 -7.55 12.75
C LYS A 165 26.34 -8.57 13.88
N ALA A 166 25.32 -8.45 14.71
CA ALA A 166 25.06 -9.38 15.80
C ALA A 166 24.76 -10.79 15.24
N GLU A 167 23.96 -10.90 14.19
CA GLU A 167 23.70 -12.16 13.49
C GLU A 167 25.00 -12.75 12.93
N LYS A 168 25.80 -11.93 12.22
CA LYS A 168 27.08 -12.39 11.69
C LYS A 168 28.01 -12.92 12.79
N GLU A 169 28.07 -12.24 13.94
CA GLU A 169 28.88 -12.65 15.08
C GLU A 169 28.37 -13.94 15.72
N MET A 170 27.04 -14.13 15.80
CA MET A 170 26.42 -15.37 16.30
C MET A 170 26.67 -16.58 15.38
N PHE A 171 26.81 -16.36 14.07
CA PHE A 171 26.98 -17.43 13.06
C PHE A 171 28.40 -17.49 12.49
N SER A 172 29.36 -16.76 13.05
CA SER A 172 30.77 -16.85 12.66
C SER A 172 31.57 -17.59 13.72
N ASP A 173 31.97 -18.81 13.41
CA ASP A 173 32.98 -19.53 14.19
C ASP A 173 34.37 -19.09 13.76
N ASN A 174 35.20 -18.68 14.73
CA ASN A 174 36.59 -18.33 14.47
C ASN A 174 37.45 -19.60 14.49
N VAL A 175 37.79 -20.10 13.31
CA VAL A 175 38.64 -21.29 13.12
C VAL A 175 40.07 -20.84 12.86
N HIS A 176 41.01 -21.35 13.65
CA HIS A 176 42.42 -20.99 13.50
C HIS A 176 43.03 -21.76 12.30
N PHE A 177 43.86 -21.08 11.52
CA PHE A 177 44.53 -21.68 10.37
C PHE A 177 45.46 -22.81 10.85
N GLY A 178 45.16 -24.06 10.44
CA GLY A 178 45.85 -25.27 10.90
C GLY A 178 44.91 -26.35 11.47
N GLU A 179 43.69 -26.00 11.86
CA GLU A 179 42.59 -26.97 12.05
C GLU A 179 42.11 -27.46 10.68
N VAL A 180 42.91 -28.34 10.07
CA VAL A 180 42.55 -29.05 8.84
C VAL A 180 41.54 -30.13 9.23
N VAL A 181 40.28 -29.94 8.84
CA VAL A 181 39.30 -31.03 8.88
C VAL A 181 39.76 -32.09 7.86
N MET A 182 40.43 -33.13 8.36
CA MET A 182 41.08 -34.18 7.55
C MET A 182 40.11 -34.98 6.67
N ALA A 183 38.81 -34.92 6.94
CA ALA A 183 37.79 -35.57 6.14
C ALA A 183 36.59 -34.61 5.95
N PRO A 184 36.02 -34.53 4.74
CA PRO A 184 34.79 -33.77 4.55
C PRO A 184 33.71 -34.28 5.51
N PRO A 185 32.85 -33.41 6.06
CA PRO A 185 31.75 -33.85 6.92
C PRO A 185 30.88 -34.84 6.15
N SER A 186 30.76 -36.06 6.68
CA SER A 186 29.89 -37.07 6.08
C SER A 186 28.43 -36.65 6.29
N LEU A 187 27.68 -36.45 5.20
CA LEU A 187 26.24 -36.19 5.24
C LEU A 187 25.53 -37.43 5.83
N THR A 188 25.21 -37.40 7.12
CA THR A 188 24.39 -38.42 7.80
C THR A 188 22.89 -38.25 7.53
N ALA A 189 22.53 -37.26 6.70
CA ALA A 189 21.15 -37.00 6.31
C ALA A 189 20.62 -38.14 5.45
N LYS A 190 19.54 -38.79 5.92
CA LYS A 190 18.87 -39.86 5.18
C LYS A 190 18.24 -39.29 3.91
N PRO A 191 18.37 -39.98 2.76
CA PRO A 191 17.71 -39.54 1.54
C PRO A 191 16.20 -39.57 1.74
N ARG A 192 15.51 -38.57 1.17
CA ARG A 192 14.08 -38.27 1.42
C ARG A 192 13.11 -39.45 1.19
N ASN A 193 13.55 -40.47 0.47
CA ASN A 193 12.75 -41.63 0.07
C ASN A 193 13.19 -42.97 0.71
N SER A 194 14.09 -42.98 1.70
CA SER A 194 14.43 -44.24 2.39
C SER A 194 13.33 -44.63 3.37
N GLN A 195 12.54 -45.64 3.05
CA GLN A 195 11.66 -46.28 4.04
C GLN A 195 12.51 -47.15 4.97
N THR A 196 12.69 -46.72 6.21
CA THR A 196 13.28 -47.55 7.26
C THR A 196 12.24 -48.58 7.69
N LYS A 197 12.29 -49.79 7.14
CA LYS A 197 11.59 -50.91 7.76
C LYS A 197 12.32 -51.21 9.07
N THR A 198 11.70 -50.86 10.20
CA THR A 198 12.09 -51.35 11.53
C THR A 198 11.67 -52.82 11.64
N GLN A 199 12.34 -53.68 10.88
CA GLN A 199 12.19 -55.12 10.98
C GLN A 199 13.45 -55.62 11.67
N GLY A 200 13.38 -55.79 12.99
CA GLY A 200 14.45 -56.41 13.76
C GLY A 200 14.73 -55.72 15.09
N SER A 201 13.90 -56.05 16.09
CA SER A 201 14.24 -56.16 17.51
C SER A 201 13.25 -55.42 18.41
N THR A 202 12.17 -56.10 18.76
CA THR A 202 11.26 -55.72 19.85
C THR A 202 11.88 -55.89 21.24
N LYS A 203 13.15 -56.31 21.32
CA LYS A 203 13.93 -56.38 22.56
C LYS A 203 14.95 -55.24 22.52
N GLY A 204 14.72 -54.21 23.33
CA GLY A 204 15.68 -53.11 23.49
C GLY A 204 17.07 -53.68 23.78
N LEU A 205 18.09 -53.20 23.07
CA LEU A 205 19.46 -53.69 23.24
C LEU A 205 19.92 -53.40 24.67
N LEU A 206 20.60 -54.36 25.30
CA LEU A 206 21.05 -54.28 26.70
C LEU A 206 21.94 -53.04 26.93
N LEU A 207 22.69 -52.63 25.90
CA LEU A 207 23.46 -51.39 25.89
C LEU A 207 22.59 -50.13 26.05
N SER A 208 21.37 -50.06 25.51
CA SER A 208 20.51 -48.89 25.74
C SER A 208 20.03 -48.75 27.19
N SER A 209 19.97 -49.86 27.93
CA SER A 209 19.71 -49.86 29.37
C SER A 209 20.96 -49.40 30.14
N LEU A 210 22.14 -49.88 29.74
CA LEU A 210 23.41 -49.57 30.39
C LEU A 210 23.89 -48.13 30.15
N LEU A 211 23.60 -47.59 28.97
CA LEU A 211 23.91 -46.20 28.58
C LEU A 211 22.81 -45.21 28.98
N GLY A 212 21.71 -45.67 29.61
CA GLY A 212 20.61 -44.81 30.05
C GLY A 212 19.86 -44.09 28.92
N SER A 213 20.06 -44.50 27.67
CA SER A 213 19.55 -43.83 26.47
C SER A 213 18.19 -44.36 26.00
N GLY A 214 17.44 -45.00 26.90
CA GLY A 214 16.03 -45.33 26.67
C GLY A 214 15.16 -44.07 26.59
N PRO A 215 13.96 -44.13 26.00
CA PRO A 215 13.09 -42.97 25.84
C PRO A 215 12.67 -42.45 27.22
N VAL A 216 13.38 -41.44 27.70
CA VAL A 216 13.09 -40.73 28.94
C VAL A 216 11.76 -40.00 28.75
N SER A 217 10.83 -40.25 29.66
CA SER A 217 9.46 -39.71 29.64
C SER A 217 9.43 -38.19 29.47
N HIS A 218 8.63 -37.71 28.53
CA HIS A 218 8.40 -36.31 28.14
C HIS A 218 7.84 -35.36 29.24
N ALA A 219 7.82 -35.78 30.51
CA ALA A 219 7.23 -35.01 31.60
C ALA A 219 8.08 -33.82 32.07
N ASP A 220 9.42 -33.91 31.97
CA ASP A 220 10.35 -32.90 32.50
C ASP A 220 10.63 -31.70 31.58
N VAL A 221 10.09 -31.70 30.35
CA VAL A 221 10.29 -30.62 29.35
C VAL A 221 9.33 -29.43 29.57
N THR A 222 8.43 -29.51 30.56
CA THR A 222 7.32 -28.56 30.73
C THR A 222 7.65 -27.31 31.56
N LYS A 223 8.78 -27.27 32.28
CA LYS A 223 9.17 -26.13 33.11
C LYS A 223 10.05 -25.16 32.31
N PRO A 224 9.63 -23.92 32.06
CA PRO A 224 10.47 -22.95 31.36
C PRO A 224 11.70 -22.57 32.20
N SER A 225 12.82 -22.27 31.55
CA SER A 225 14.06 -21.84 32.23
C SER A 225 13.83 -20.59 33.09
N LEU A 226 14.62 -20.43 34.15
CA LEU A 226 14.52 -19.30 35.09
C LEU A 226 14.66 -17.94 34.38
N ALA A 227 15.52 -17.86 33.36
CA ALA A 227 15.67 -16.68 32.52
C ALA A 227 14.37 -16.35 31.75
N ARG A 228 13.72 -17.36 31.18
CA ARG A 228 12.45 -17.20 30.48
C ARG A 228 11.33 -16.79 31.44
N GLN A 229 11.33 -17.32 32.66
CA GLN A 229 10.37 -16.93 33.69
C GLN A 229 10.49 -15.43 34.05
N ARG A 230 11.73 -14.92 34.19
CA ARG A 230 11.98 -13.49 34.47
C ARG A 230 11.45 -12.57 33.37
N ILE A 231 11.72 -12.91 32.11
CA ILE A 231 11.23 -12.14 30.95
C ILE A 231 9.70 -12.06 30.96
N VAL A 232 9.04 -13.21 31.14
CA VAL A 232 7.57 -13.27 31.16
C VAL A 232 6.98 -12.49 32.34
N GLN A 233 7.65 -12.49 33.50
CA GLN A 233 7.21 -11.70 34.66
C GLN A 233 7.35 -10.20 34.41
N GLU A 234 8.47 -9.74 33.85
CA GLU A 234 8.68 -8.33 33.52
C GLU A 234 7.66 -7.83 32.47
N GLU A 235 7.36 -8.64 31.46
CA GLU A 235 6.31 -8.34 30.49
C GLU A 235 4.93 -8.22 31.14
N ARG A 236 4.60 -9.12 32.08
CA ARG A 236 3.34 -9.06 32.85
C ARG A 236 3.26 -7.77 33.66
N ASP A 237 4.31 -7.40 34.38
CA ASP A 237 4.34 -6.19 35.20
C ASP A 237 4.18 -4.93 34.34
N ARG A 238 4.80 -4.92 33.16
CA ARG A 238 4.67 -3.82 32.19
C ARG A 238 3.23 -3.67 31.69
N VAL A 239 2.57 -4.77 31.35
CA VAL A 239 1.15 -4.78 30.90
C VAL A 239 0.22 -4.33 32.02
N VAL A 240 0.42 -4.82 33.24
CA VAL A 240 -0.40 -4.44 34.41
C VAL A 240 -0.27 -2.96 34.71
N LYS A 241 0.95 -2.40 34.66
CA LYS A 241 1.18 -0.97 34.85
C LYS A 241 0.47 -0.14 33.79
N ALA A 242 0.65 -0.48 32.51
CA ALA A 242 -0.02 0.21 31.41
C ALA A 242 -1.56 0.17 31.55
N TYR A 243 -2.11 -0.97 31.96
CA TYR A 243 -3.54 -1.12 32.21
C TYR A 243 -4.04 -0.22 33.35
N ARG A 244 -3.28 -0.16 34.46
CA ARG A 244 -3.60 0.73 35.60
C ARG A 244 -3.58 2.20 35.18
N ASP A 245 -2.60 2.61 34.40
CA ASP A 245 -2.47 3.99 33.92
C ASP A 245 -3.64 4.37 33.00
N LEU A 246 -4.02 3.48 32.06
CA LEU A 246 -5.21 3.68 31.21
C LEU A 246 -6.50 3.76 32.02
N LYS A 247 -6.62 2.95 33.07
CA LYS A 247 -7.80 2.96 33.95
C LYS A 247 -7.91 4.28 34.72
N LYS A 248 -6.79 4.80 35.24
CA LYS A 248 -6.75 6.12 35.91
C LYS A 248 -7.16 7.25 34.97
N LEU A 249 -6.61 7.29 33.76
CA LEU A 249 -6.95 8.31 32.77
C LEU A 249 -8.45 8.27 32.42
N LYS A 250 -9.02 7.07 32.27
CA LYS A 250 -10.46 6.92 32.02
C LYS A 250 -11.29 7.49 33.17
N GLN A 251 -10.86 7.29 34.41
CA GLN A 251 -11.56 7.81 35.59
C GLN A 251 -11.45 9.33 35.68
N GLU A 252 -10.24 9.90 35.53
CA GLU A 252 -10.05 11.36 35.49
C GLU A 252 -10.90 12.02 34.39
N ARG A 253 -11.03 11.36 33.24
CA ARG A 253 -11.91 11.84 32.16
C ARG A 253 -13.38 11.86 32.58
N LEU A 254 -13.85 10.82 33.27
CA LEU A 254 -15.22 10.77 33.78
C LEU A 254 -15.45 11.84 34.84
N ASP A 255 -14.55 11.96 35.82
CA ASP A 255 -14.62 12.96 36.88
C ASP A 255 -14.60 14.39 36.30
N SER A 256 -13.78 14.64 35.27
CA SER A 256 -13.76 15.93 34.56
C SER A 256 -15.06 16.22 33.80
N MET A 257 -15.68 15.19 33.22
CA MET A 257 -16.97 15.30 32.55
C MET A 257 -18.09 15.57 33.57
N GLU A 258 -18.12 14.85 34.68
CA GLU A 258 -19.09 15.08 35.77
C GLU A 258 -18.94 16.49 36.36
N ALA A 259 -17.72 16.94 36.64
CA ALA A 259 -17.46 18.30 37.11
C ALA A 259 -17.86 19.37 36.09
N SER A 260 -17.72 19.10 34.78
CA SER A 260 -18.19 20.02 33.73
C SER A 260 -19.72 20.09 33.66
N VAL A 261 -20.41 18.95 33.84
CA VAL A 261 -21.88 18.88 33.83
C VAL A 261 -22.44 19.56 35.08
N GLY A 262 -21.83 19.37 36.26
CA GLY A 262 -22.23 20.04 37.50
C GLY A 262 -22.16 21.58 37.42
N ARG A 263 -21.13 22.12 36.75
CA ARG A 263 -21.01 23.57 36.49
C ARG A 263 -22.09 24.13 35.56
N LEU A 264 -22.63 23.30 34.65
CA LEU A 264 -23.70 23.70 33.75
C LEU A 264 -25.08 23.67 34.42
N LEU A 265 -25.27 22.81 35.43
CA LEU A 265 -26.53 22.68 36.18
C LEU A 265 -26.70 23.75 37.26
N ASN A 266 -25.60 24.26 37.82
CA ASN A 266 -25.61 25.33 38.81
C ASN A 266 -24.70 26.48 38.36
N PRO A 267 -25.12 27.31 37.39
CA PRO A 267 -24.41 28.54 37.07
C PRO A 267 -24.60 29.54 38.22
N SER A 268 -23.48 29.98 38.82
CA SER A 268 -23.48 31.11 39.76
C SER A 268 -23.76 32.42 39.06
#